data_AF-A0A434SQ61-F1
#
_entry.id   AF-A0A434SQ61-F1
#
_cell.length_a   1.000
_cell.length_b   1.000
_cell.length_c   1.000
_cell.angle_alpha   90.00
_cell.angle_beta   90.00
_cell.angle_gamma   90.00
#
_symmetry.space_group_name_H-M   'P 1'
#
loop_
_entity.id
_entity.type
_entity.pdbx_description
1 polymer ?
#
loop_
_entity_poly.entity_id
_entity_poly.type
_entity_poly.pdbx_seq_one_letter_code
_entity_poly.pdbx_strand_id
1 'polypeptide(L)'
;MGCAGRLRKRLSLPLLIFGAGLCALAATSPARADFRVCNATQNLVGVGIGYRAKAGWITEGWWHIEGSTCKTLIEGPLSSRFYYLYAEDAERGGRWD
;
A
#
# COMPACT_ATOMS: atom_id res chain seq x y z
N MET A 1 63.24 20.37 -18.37
CA MET A 1 62.19 20.79 -17.43
C MET A 1 60.88 20.90 -18.22
N GLY A 2 59.75 20.28 -17.92
CA GLY A 2 59.32 19.46 -16.80
C GLY A 2 58.13 18.58 -17.20
N CYS A 3 57.72 17.73 -16.26
CA CYS A 3 56.95 16.49 -16.40
C CYS A 3 55.67 16.51 -17.25
N ALA A 4 55.57 15.49 -18.12
CA ALA A 4 54.31 14.89 -18.53
C ALA A 4 53.61 14.23 -17.34
N GLY A 5 52.44 14.72 -16.96
CA GLY A 5 51.61 14.15 -15.90
C GLY A 5 50.18 13.94 -16.39
N ARG A 6 49.96 12.91 -17.23
CA ARG A 6 48.60 12.43 -17.53
C ARG A 6 48.08 11.75 -16.28
N LEU A 7 47.42 12.52 -15.40
CA LEU A 7 46.73 11.99 -14.23
C LEU A 7 45.50 11.21 -14.73
N ARG A 8 45.70 9.93 -15.07
CA ARG A 8 44.62 8.95 -15.14
C ARG A 8 44.03 8.87 -13.72
N LYS A 9 43.10 9.76 -13.40
CA LYS A 9 42.19 9.60 -12.26
C LYS A 9 41.39 8.35 -12.56
N ARG A 10 41.92 7.20 -12.11
CA ARG A 10 41.14 6.00 -11.88
C ARG A 10 40.13 6.41 -10.81
N LEU A 11 39.04 7.06 -11.21
CA LEU A 11 37.88 7.21 -10.34
C LEU A 11 37.49 5.79 -10.02
N SER A 12 37.82 5.36 -8.80
CA SER A 12 37.74 3.99 -8.37
C SER A 12 36.29 3.57 -8.50
N LEU A 13 36.01 2.69 -9.47
CA LEU A 13 34.71 2.06 -9.69
C LEU A 13 33.97 1.65 -8.40
N PRO A 14 34.63 1.17 -7.31
CA PRO A 14 33.94 0.89 -6.04
C PRO A 14 33.35 2.13 -5.34
N LEU A 15 33.92 3.32 -5.51
CA LEU A 15 33.43 4.56 -4.87
C LEU A 15 32.14 5.07 -5.53
N LEU A 16 32.01 4.87 -6.85
CA LEU A 16 30.77 5.17 -7.59
C LEU A 16 29.64 4.22 -7.21
N ILE A 17 29.94 2.93 -7.02
CA ILE A 17 28.97 1.92 -6.60
C ILE A 17 28.50 2.20 -5.16
N PHE A 18 29.42 2.56 -4.26
CA PHE A 18 29.07 2.94 -2.88
C PHE A 18 28.21 4.22 -2.83
N GLY A 19 28.56 5.24 -3.62
CA GLY A 19 27.79 6.48 -3.70
C GLY A 19 26.37 6.25 -4.24
N ALA A 20 26.22 5.40 -5.27
CA ALA A 20 24.91 5.07 -5.83
C ALA A 20 24.02 4.27 -4.85
N GLY A 21 24.61 3.32 -4.11
CA GLY A 21 23.90 2.57 -3.08
C GLY A 21 23.38 3.45 -1.94
N LEU A 22 24.17 4.45 -1.52
CA LEU A 22 23.79 5.39 -0.45
C LEU A 22 22.64 6.32 -0.89
N CYS A 23 22.67 6.80 -2.14
CA CYS A 23 21.57 7.60 -2.70
C CYS A 23 20.26 6.80 -2.83
N ALA A 24 20.33 5.51 -3.16
CA ALA A 24 19.13 4.66 -3.24
C ALA A 24 18.45 4.46 -1.88
N LEU A 25 19.23 4.34 -0.80
CA LEU A 25 18.73 4.24 0.57
C LEU A 25 18.08 5.55 1.07
N ALA A 26 18.51 6.69 0.54
CA ALA A 26 17.95 7.99 0.90
C ALA A 26 16.64 8.33 0.16
N ALA A 27 16.27 7.57 -0.87
CA ALA A 27 15.11 7.82 -1.72
C ALA A 27 13.84 7.04 -1.28
N THR A 28 13.75 6.60 -0.03
CA THR A 28 12.59 5.85 0.46
C THR A 28 11.38 6.76 0.70
N SER A 29 10.26 6.49 0.05
CA SER A 29 8.97 7.12 0.37
C SER A 29 8.30 6.44 1.57
N PRO A 30 7.47 7.16 2.34
CA PRO A 30 6.71 6.54 3.43
C PRO A 30 5.75 5.48 2.87
N ALA A 31 5.81 4.27 3.42
CA ALA A 31 4.90 3.20 3.07
C ALA A 31 3.48 3.52 3.58
N ARG A 32 2.50 3.59 2.68
CA ARG A 32 1.08 3.72 3.02
C ARG A 32 0.50 2.31 3.09
N ALA A 33 -0.08 1.96 4.24
CA ALA A 33 -0.63 0.63 4.50
C ALA A 33 -2.16 0.65 4.64
N ASP A 34 -2.80 1.67 4.07
CA ASP A 34 -4.26 1.84 4.14
C ASP A 34 -4.98 0.66 3.47
N PHE A 35 -6.04 0.14 4.11
CA PHE A 35 -6.86 -0.92 3.53
C PHE A 35 -7.97 -0.33 2.66
N ARG A 36 -7.84 -0.50 1.34
CA ARG A 36 -8.77 0.05 0.34
C ARG A 36 -9.57 -1.04 -0.35
N VAL A 37 -10.87 -0.81 -0.48
CA VAL A 37 -11.80 -1.68 -1.20
C VAL A 37 -12.39 -0.90 -2.36
N CYS A 38 -12.37 -1.52 -3.54
CA CYS A 38 -12.88 -0.96 -4.78
C CYS A 38 -14.13 -1.71 -5.21
N ASN A 39 -15.23 -0.98 -5.40
CA ASN A 39 -16.44 -1.53 -5.98
C ASN A 39 -16.33 -1.48 -7.51
N ALA A 40 -16.14 -2.64 -8.14
CA ALA A 40 -16.08 -2.76 -9.60
C ALA A 40 -17.45 -2.88 -10.28
N THR A 41 -18.54 -2.88 -9.50
CA THR A 41 -19.91 -2.93 -10.01
C THR A 41 -20.45 -1.52 -10.29
N GLN A 42 -21.63 -1.44 -10.91
CA GLN A 42 -22.34 -0.17 -11.13
C GLN A 42 -23.31 0.19 -10.00
N ASN A 43 -23.67 -0.77 -9.15
CA ASN A 43 -24.62 -0.57 -8.06
C ASN A 43 -23.90 -0.14 -6.78
N LEU A 44 -24.67 0.42 -5.84
CA LEU A 44 -24.21 0.69 -4.49
C LEU A 44 -23.96 -0.64 -3.76
N VAL A 45 -22.76 -0.82 -3.23
CA VAL A 45 -22.38 -2.02 -2.47
C VAL A 45 -22.17 -1.65 -1.00
N GLY A 46 -22.89 -2.36 -0.12
CA GLY A 46 -22.64 -2.36 1.32
C GLY A 46 -21.52 -3.33 1.65
N VAL A 47 -20.55 -2.89 2.45
CA VAL A 47 -19.39 -3.69 2.85
C VAL A 47 -19.30 -3.79 4.38
N GLY A 48 -19.09 -5.01 4.86
CA GLY A 48 -18.67 -5.31 6.21
C GLY A 48 -17.29 -5.94 6.26
N ILE A 49 -16.55 -5.69 7.34
CA ILE A 49 -15.20 -6.20 7.57
C ILE A 49 -15.10 -6.85 8.95
N GLY A 50 -14.44 -7.99 9.01
CA GLY A 50 -14.08 -8.69 10.25
C GLY A 50 -12.57 -8.89 10.33
N TYR A 51 -11.95 -8.55 11.45
CA TYR A 51 -10.52 -8.75 11.66
C TYR A 51 -10.16 -8.97 13.12
N ARG A 52 -8.99 -9.55 13.37
CA ARG A 52 -8.49 -9.79 14.72
C ARG A 52 -7.56 -8.66 15.13
N ALA A 53 -8.01 -7.85 16.07
CA ALA A 53 -7.20 -6.83 16.73
C ALA A 53 -6.55 -7.38 18.01
N LYS A 54 -5.71 -6.56 18.66
CA LYS A 54 -5.10 -6.91 19.95
C LYS A 54 -6.12 -7.23 21.04
N ALA A 55 -7.27 -6.56 21.02
CA ALA A 55 -8.34 -6.73 22.00
C ALA A 55 -9.28 -7.92 21.70
N GLY A 56 -9.16 -8.56 20.52
CA GLY A 56 -10.05 -9.64 20.09
C GLY A 56 -10.56 -9.46 18.67
N TRP A 57 -11.64 -10.16 18.33
CA TRP A 57 -12.32 -10.02 17.05
C TRP A 57 -13.12 -8.73 17.00
N ILE A 58 -12.94 -7.97 15.93
CA ILE A 58 -13.68 -6.74 15.63
C ILE A 58 -14.44 -6.99 14.32
N THR A 59 -15.71 -6.59 14.31
CA THR A 59 -16.58 -6.62 13.14
C THR A 59 -17.21 -5.24 12.96
N GLU A 60 -17.02 -4.65 11.79
CA GLU A 60 -17.55 -3.34 11.40
C GLU A 60 -18.36 -3.49 10.11
N GLY A 61 -19.41 -2.69 9.88
CA GLY A 61 -20.40 -3.00 8.86
C GLY A 61 -21.22 -1.83 8.30
N TRP A 62 -20.61 -0.66 8.07
CA TRP A 62 -21.37 0.57 7.78
C TRP A 62 -20.97 1.28 6.49
N TRP A 63 -20.12 0.68 5.65
CA TRP A 63 -19.60 1.36 4.48
C TRP A 63 -20.46 1.09 3.26
N HIS A 64 -20.89 2.19 2.64
CA HIS A 64 -21.47 2.19 1.31
C HIS A 64 -20.45 2.70 0.30
N ILE A 65 -20.12 1.86 -0.68
CA ILE A 65 -19.17 2.17 -1.76
C ILE A 65 -19.96 2.30 -3.06
N GLU A 66 -19.96 3.50 -3.62
CA GLU A 66 -20.61 3.79 -4.90
C GLU A 66 -19.98 2.97 -6.04
N GLY A 67 -20.76 2.73 -7.09
CA GLY A 67 -20.31 1.99 -8.26
C GLY A 67 -19.04 2.58 -8.87
N SER A 68 -18.11 1.72 -9.26
CA SER A 68 -16.82 2.10 -9.87
C SER A 68 -15.93 3.02 -9.01
N THR A 69 -16.17 3.08 -7.69
CA THR A 69 -15.35 3.87 -6.76
C THR A 69 -14.59 3.00 -5.77
N CYS A 70 -13.56 3.56 -5.14
CA CYS A 70 -12.80 2.91 -4.08
C CYS A 70 -12.88 3.72 -2.78
N LYS A 71 -13.09 3.04 -1.65
CA LYS A 71 -13.03 3.65 -0.31
C LYS A 71 -11.96 2.98 0.55
N THR A 72 -11.34 3.79 1.40
CA THR A 72 -10.46 3.31 2.47
C THR A 72 -11.34 2.92 3.65
N LEU A 73 -11.27 1.65 4.05
CA LEU A 73 -12.03 1.14 5.20
C LEU A 73 -11.23 1.27 6.50
N ILE A 74 -9.90 1.08 6.43
CA ILE A 74 -8.99 1.24 7.56
C ILE A 74 -7.86 2.16 7.16
N GLU A 75 -7.70 3.24 7.91
CA GLU A 75 -6.60 4.20 7.73
C GLU A 75 -5.37 3.79 8.54
N GLY A 76 -4.19 3.93 7.95
CA GLY A 76 -2.93 3.69 8.62
C GLY A 76 -2.48 2.22 8.62
N PRO A 77 -1.57 1.84 9.54
CA PRO A 77 -0.94 0.53 9.52
C PRO A 77 -1.88 -0.60 9.94
N LEU A 78 -1.93 -1.65 9.12
CA LEU A 78 -2.72 -2.85 9.39
C LEU A 78 -2.08 -3.68 10.51
N SER A 79 -2.91 -4.03 11.50
CA SER A 79 -2.49 -4.79 12.69
C SER A 79 -2.77 -6.29 12.57
N SER A 80 -3.61 -6.70 11.63
CA SER A 80 -3.95 -8.10 11.36
C SER A 80 -3.31 -8.59 10.06
N ARG A 81 -3.03 -9.89 10.00
CA ARG A 81 -2.62 -10.57 8.76
C ARG A 81 -3.81 -10.88 7.84
N PHE A 82 -4.98 -11.08 8.43
CA PHE A 82 -6.20 -11.47 7.71
C PHE A 82 -7.33 -10.49 8.01
N TYR A 83 -8.02 -10.09 6.94
CA TYR A 83 -9.22 -9.26 6.94
C TYR A 83 -10.27 -9.99 6.14
N TYR A 84 -11.40 -10.27 6.77
CA TYR A 84 -12.55 -10.91 6.15
C TYR A 84 -13.47 -9.82 5.64
N LEU A 85 -13.84 -9.89 4.37
CA LEU A 85 -14.73 -8.94 3.72
C LEU A 85 -16.04 -9.64 3.38
N TYR A 86 -17.14 -8.99 3.69
CA TYR A 86 -18.47 -9.34 3.21
C TYR A 86 -19.03 -8.15 2.43
N ALA A 87 -19.60 -8.41 1.26
CA ALA A 87 -20.12 -7.37 0.38
C ALA A 87 -21.47 -7.82 -0.18
N GLU A 88 -22.42 -6.90 -0.19
CA GLU A 88 -23.77 -7.13 -0.73
C GLU A 88 -24.27 -5.88 -1.47
N ASP A 89 -25.18 -6.07 -2.44
CA ASP A 89 -25.86 -4.95 -3.07
C ASP A 89 -26.75 -4.26 -2.03
N ALA A 90 -26.44 -3.01 -1.70
CA ALA A 90 -27.07 -2.29 -0.59
C ALA A 90 -28.53 -1.92 -0.86
N GLU A 91 -28.96 -1.90 -2.13
CA GLU A 91 -30.33 -1.55 -2.50
C GLU A 91 -31.20 -2.79 -2.69
N ARG A 92 -30.66 -3.84 -3.32
CA ARG A 92 -31.43 -5.03 -3.70
C ARG A 92 -31.22 -6.21 -2.76
N GLY A 93 -30.34 -6.11 -1.77
CA GLY A 93 -30.04 -7.21 -0.84
C GLY A 93 -29.54 -8.45 -1.57
N GLY A 94 -28.82 -8.25 -2.68
CA GLY A 94 -28.32 -9.33 -3.54
C GLY A 94 -27.26 -10.14 -2.83
N ARG A 95 -27.70 -11.15 -2.07
CA ARG A 95 -26.83 -12.11 -1.41
C ARG A 95 -26.38 -13.16 -2.42
N TRP A 96 -25.09 -13.45 -2.41
CA TRP A 96 -24.50 -14.50 -3.25
C TRP A 96 -24.70 -15.84 -2.52
N ASP A 97 -25.92 -16.40 -2.61
CA ASP A 97 -26.21 -17.79 -2.22
C ASP A 97 -25.91 -18.76 -3.37
#